data_AF-A0A6L8IQL3-F1
#
_entry.id   AF-A0A6L8IQL3-F1
#
_cell.length_a   1.000
_cell.length_b   1.000
_cell.length_c   1.000
_cell.angle_alpha   90.00
_cell.angle_beta   90.00
_cell.angle_gamma   90.00
#
_symmetry.space_group_name_H-M   'P 1'
#
loop_
_entity.id
_entity.type
_entity.pdbx_description
1 polymer ?
#
loop_
_entity_poly.entity_id
_entity_poly.type
_entity_poly.pdbx_seq_one_letter_code
_entity_poly.pdbx_strand_id
1 'polypeptide(L)'
;MSQINMLRALSNLIPFLLTAATMAGEGERKRGVILFVGDGMGVSTVTAARILDGQNKGLAGEENLLAFEHFPHLALVKTYNVDAQVSDSAGTMTALVTGHRTRAGVLSVGPEAARGDCTTSKQHELVTLLEEAEQRGYRTGVVSTARITHATPAATYAHSPDRNWELPGSVPEADRSLCTDIARQLVEFAHGDGVDVVLGGGRAMFLRIDSPDPEDATMRGRRRDGRNLAEEWVAAAESRRFVFDQAGFDELPATGQVLGLFDPSHMEFEADREGDAGGEPSLAEMTAYAIENLTSAQGFFLVVEGGRIDHAHHAGNAYRALVDAIAFSEAVAVAAEMTDPNETLIVVTADHSHTLTIAGYSARGNPILGFAAGMDGIPLTDTAGVAYTTLGYANGPGAGRPEAELAPTDPNYRQRATHPMLAETHAGEDVPAYATGPGSDGVGGVMDQHELYAVMRTVLFD
;
A
#
# COMPACT_ATOMS: atom_id res chain seq x y z
N MET A 1 66.68 25.29 37.00
CA MET A 1 65.35 24.94 37.55
C MET A 1 64.66 26.27 37.83
N SER A 2 63.53 26.71 37.26
CA SER A 2 62.47 26.08 36.47
C SER A 2 61.82 27.16 35.58
N GLN A 3 61.95 27.01 34.26
CA GLN A 3 60.86 26.87 33.27
C GLN A 3 59.44 27.33 33.69
N ILE A 4 58.61 28.06 32.92
CA ILE A 4 58.45 28.18 31.45
C ILE A 4 57.67 29.47 31.07
N ASN A 5 58.08 30.06 29.95
CA ASN A 5 57.44 30.94 28.94
C ASN A 5 55.89 30.78 28.77
N MET A 6 55.09 31.65 28.12
CA MET A 6 55.32 32.36 26.86
C MET A 6 54.12 33.27 26.50
N LEU A 7 54.44 34.46 25.97
CA LEU A 7 53.79 35.25 24.89
C LEU A 7 52.30 35.67 24.92
N ARG A 8 52.14 36.99 25.10
CA ARG A 8 51.53 38.00 24.19
C ARG A 8 50.54 37.54 23.09
N ALA A 9 49.39 38.22 23.05
CA ALA A 9 48.78 38.67 21.79
C ALA A 9 48.13 40.05 21.99
N LEU A 10 48.56 41.00 21.15
CA LEU A 10 47.95 42.31 20.91
C LEU A 10 47.31 42.25 19.52
N SER A 11 46.28 43.08 19.33
CA SER A 11 45.89 43.78 18.10
C SER A 11 44.72 43.24 17.25
N ASN A 12 43.84 44.22 16.98
CA ASN A 12 43.16 44.55 15.71
C ASN A 12 41.63 44.45 15.65
N LEU A 13 41.03 45.65 15.72
CA LEU A 13 39.75 46.01 15.12
C LEU A 13 39.70 45.60 13.64
N ILE A 14 38.57 45.05 13.21
CA ILE A 14 38.18 44.87 11.81
C ILE A 14 36.77 45.48 11.64
N PRO A 15 36.51 46.25 10.58
CA PRO A 15 35.30 47.05 10.41
C PRO A 15 34.08 46.21 10.01
N PHE A 16 32.92 46.69 10.41
CA PHE A 16 31.60 46.19 10.07
C PHE A 16 31.31 46.48 8.58
N LEU A 17 31.52 45.48 7.72
CA LEU A 17 31.02 45.49 6.34
C LEU A 17 29.58 44.97 6.36
N LEU A 18 28.62 45.87 6.12
CA LEU A 18 27.26 45.51 5.75
C LEU A 18 27.31 44.82 4.39
N THR A 19 27.42 43.50 4.38
CA THR A 19 27.05 42.70 3.20
C THR A 19 25.54 42.68 3.18
N ALA A 20 24.92 43.36 2.20
CA ALA A 20 23.53 43.11 1.87
C ALA A 20 23.45 41.63 1.48
N ALA A 21 22.89 40.80 2.37
CA ALA A 21 22.44 39.47 2.00
C ALA A 21 21.36 39.68 0.94
N THR A 22 21.73 39.44 -0.31
CA THR A 22 20.77 39.11 -1.35
C THR A 22 19.90 38.00 -0.78
N MET A 23 18.61 38.29 -0.55
CA MET A 23 17.59 37.27 -0.44
C MET A 23 17.61 36.51 -1.77
N ALA A 24 18.47 35.49 -1.85
CA ALA A 24 18.27 34.42 -2.79
C ALA A 24 16.86 33.91 -2.48
N GLY A 25 15.99 33.94 -3.48
CA GLY A 25 14.63 33.44 -3.34
C GLY A 25 14.66 32.04 -2.73
N GLU A 26 13.64 31.71 -1.93
CA GLU A 26 13.31 30.32 -1.64
C GLU A 26 13.35 29.58 -2.99
N GLY A 27 14.36 28.73 -3.20
CA GLY A 27 14.36 27.85 -4.36
C GLY A 27 13.07 27.05 -4.36
N GLU A 28 12.54 26.71 -5.54
CA GLU A 28 11.39 25.82 -5.67
C GLU A 28 11.57 24.65 -4.70
N ARG A 29 10.74 24.61 -3.65
CA ARG A 29 10.84 23.58 -2.63
C ARG A 29 10.56 22.25 -3.32
N LYS A 30 11.45 21.29 -3.17
CA LYS A 30 11.21 19.92 -3.60
C LYS A 30 10.06 19.40 -2.76
N ARG A 31 8.97 18.94 -3.38
CA ARG A 31 7.82 18.42 -2.65
C ARG A 31 7.55 16.99 -3.09
N GLY A 32 7.81 16.06 -2.18
CA GLY A 32 7.45 14.66 -2.33
C GLY A 32 6.13 14.38 -1.61
N VAL A 33 5.31 13.51 -2.17
CA VAL A 33 4.16 12.93 -1.45
C VAL A 33 4.21 11.42 -1.57
N ILE A 34 4.12 10.74 -0.42
CA ILE A 34 3.99 9.30 -0.35
C ILE A 34 2.67 8.94 0.32
N LEU A 35 1.82 8.20 -0.40
CA LEU A 35 0.61 7.60 0.14
C LEU A 35 0.86 6.12 0.38
N PHE A 36 0.87 5.72 1.65
CA PHE A 36 0.89 4.34 2.08
C PHE A 36 -0.54 3.86 2.36
N VAL A 37 -0.91 2.73 1.76
CA VAL A 37 -2.23 2.11 1.94
C VAL A 37 -2.05 0.67 2.42
N GLY A 38 -2.43 0.40 3.67
CA GLY A 38 -2.61 -0.98 4.13
C GLY A 38 -4.01 -1.44 3.74
N ASP A 39 -4.15 -2.21 2.65
CA ASP A 39 -5.46 -2.68 2.17
C ASP A 39 -6.13 -3.53 3.27
N GLY A 40 -7.31 -3.11 3.74
CA GLY A 40 -8.00 -3.74 4.88
C GLY A 40 -7.40 -3.47 6.27
N MET A 41 -6.39 -2.59 6.41
CA MET A 41 -5.67 -2.36 7.67
C MET A 41 -6.41 -1.44 8.66
N GLY A 42 -7.58 -1.89 9.14
CA GLY A 42 -8.37 -1.16 10.13
C GLY A 42 -7.74 -1.08 11.54
N VAL A 43 -8.44 -0.42 12.47
CA VAL A 43 -7.94 -0.16 13.84
C VAL A 43 -7.58 -1.44 14.60
N SER A 44 -8.38 -2.51 14.44
CA SER A 44 -8.12 -3.80 15.07
C SER A 44 -6.87 -4.48 14.49
N THR A 45 -6.67 -4.43 13.17
CA THR A 45 -5.47 -4.93 12.50
C THR A 45 -4.23 -4.17 12.95
N VAL A 46 -4.27 -2.83 12.98
CA VAL A 46 -3.16 -2.00 13.50
C VAL A 46 -2.81 -2.40 14.94
N THR A 47 -3.81 -2.51 15.81
CA THR A 47 -3.59 -2.86 17.22
C THR A 47 -2.98 -4.26 17.36
N ALA A 48 -3.50 -5.24 16.62
CA ALA A 48 -3.00 -6.61 16.69
C ALA A 48 -1.59 -6.75 16.09
N ALA A 49 -1.29 -6.04 15.00
CA ALA A 49 0.03 -6.02 14.38
C ALA A 49 1.07 -5.35 15.29
N ARG A 50 0.73 -4.23 15.92
CA ARG A 50 1.56 -3.57 16.94
C ARG A 50 1.95 -4.53 18.07
N ILE A 51 0.96 -5.28 18.60
CA ILE A 51 1.21 -6.25 19.67
C ILE A 51 2.11 -7.38 19.17
N LEU A 52 1.82 -7.94 18.00
CA LEU A 52 2.63 -9.01 17.41
C LEU A 52 4.08 -8.56 17.19
N ASP A 53 4.29 -7.38 16.61
CA ASP A 53 5.61 -6.80 16.37
C ASP A 53 6.40 -6.63 17.67
N GLY A 54 5.78 -6.08 18.71
CA GLY A 54 6.42 -5.98 20.02
C GLY A 54 6.76 -7.35 20.63
N GLN A 55 5.89 -8.35 20.44
CA GLN A 55 6.14 -9.73 20.88
C GLN A 55 7.30 -10.38 20.13
N ASN A 56 7.41 -10.15 18.81
CA ASN A 56 8.52 -10.61 17.98
C ASN A 56 9.85 -9.98 18.43
N LYS A 57 9.82 -8.77 19.00
CA LYS A 57 10.96 -8.07 19.62
C LYS A 57 11.25 -8.53 21.06
N GLY A 58 10.53 -9.54 21.57
CA GLY A 58 10.68 -10.06 22.94
C GLY A 58 10.09 -9.17 24.03
N LEU A 59 9.23 -8.20 23.66
CA LEU A 59 8.48 -7.36 24.58
C LEU A 59 7.09 -7.95 24.85
N ALA A 60 6.29 -7.33 25.72
CA ALA A 60 4.92 -7.78 25.97
C ALA A 60 4.01 -7.54 24.74
N GLY A 61 4.22 -6.42 24.04
CA GLY A 61 3.60 -6.10 22.76
C GLY A 61 2.73 -4.85 22.83
N GLU A 62 1.92 -4.69 23.88
CA GLU A 62 0.92 -3.64 23.95
C GLU A 62 1.50 -2.21 24.03
N GLU A 63 2.73 -2.07 24.53
CA GLU A 63 3.49 -0.81 24.59
C GLU A 63 4.28 -0.47 23.33
N ASN A 64 4.36 -1.41 22.38
CA ASN A 64 5.09 -1.20 21.14
C ASN A 64 4.39 -0.12 20.29
N LEU A 65 5.09 0.39 19.28
CA LEU A 65 4.53 1.28 18.28
C LEU A 65 5.02 0.83 16.91
N LEU A 66 4.11 0.77 15.94
CA LEU A 66 4.45 0.66 14.53
C LEU A 66 5.02 1.99 14.04
N ALA A 67 5.73 1.98 12.91
CA ALA A 67 6.49 3.14 12.43
C ALA A 67 5.62 4.40 12.26
N PHE A 68 4.44 4.25 11.65
CA PHE A 68 3.49 5.34 11.44
C PHE A 68 2.79 5.82 12.72
N GLU A 69 2.84 5.06 13.81
CA GLU A 69 2.22 5.46 15.09
C GLU A 69 3.07 6.48 15.85
N HIS A 70 4.30 6.73 15.37
CA HIS A 70 5.14 7.83 15.81
C HIS A 70 4.80 9.17 15.12
N PHE A 71 3.95 9.15 14.08
CA PHE A 71 3.64 10.36 13.33
C PHE A 71 2.80 11.34 14.17
N PRO A 72 3.01 12.66 14.02
CA PRO A 72 2.41 13.66 14.91
C PRO A 72 0.91 13.89 14.67
N HIS A 73 0.37 13.47 13.52
CA HIS A 73 -1.00 13.74 13.12
C HIS A 73 -1.79 12.46 12.85
N LEU A 74 -3.03 12.43 13.33
CA LEU A 74 -3.93 11.26 13.30
C LEU A 74 -5.37 11.72 13.06
N ALA A 75 -6.06 11.04 12.15
CA ALA A 75 -7.49 11.14 11.90
C ALA A 75 -8.16 9.77 11.87
N LEU A 76 -9.48 9.75 12.08
CA LEU A 76 -10.36 8.65 11.66
C LEU A 76 -11.01 9.00 10.33
N VAL A 77 -11.07 8.04 9.41
CA VAL A 77 -11.46 8.26 8.02
C VAL A 77 -12.68 7.42 7.66
N LYS A 78 -13.75 8.08 7.22
CA LYS A 78 -15.02 7.44 6.81
C LYS A 78 -14.92 6.82 5.43
N THR A 79 -15.05 5.49 5.31
CA THR A 79 -14.68 4.71 4.12
C THR A 79 -15.82 4.33 3.16
N TYR A 80 -17.08 4.63 3.50
CA TYR A 80 -18.24 4.19 2.69
C TYR A 80 -18.15 4.60 1.19
N ASN A 81 -18.60 3.75 0.27
CA ASN A 81 -18.80 4.15 -1.13
C ASN A 81 -20.16 4.83 -1.29
N VAL A 82 -20.39 5.52 -2.41
CA VAL A 82 -21.67 6.23 -2.62
C VAL A 82 -22.90 5.31 -2.58
N ASP A 83 -22.71 4.02 -2.87
CA ASP A 83 -23.76 3.00 -2.90
C ASP A 83 -23.51 1.80 -1.96
N ALA A 84 -22.48 1.86 -1.09
CA ALA A 84 -22.17 0.78 -0.16
C ALA A 84 -21.67 1.31 1.20
N GLN A 85 -22.30 0.84 2.29
CA GLN A 85 -21.87 1.19 3.67
C GLN A 85 -20.54 0.52 4.02
N VAL A 86 -20.38 -0.73 3.63
CA VAL A 86 -19.10 -1.45 3.64
C VAL A 86 -18.57 -1.36 2.21
N SER A 87 -17.47 -0.65 2.04
CA SER A 87 -16.89 -0.34 0.74
C SER A 87 -16.03 -1.48 0.19
N ASP A 88 -15.60 -1.33 -1.06
CA ASP A 88 -14.52 -2.13 -1.65
C ASP A 88 -13.31 -1.25 -2.01
N SER A 89 -12.15 -1.89 -2.22
CA SER A 89 -10.89 -1.22 -2.55
C SER A 89 -10.94 -0.31 -3.79
N ALA A 90 -11.82 -0.59 -4.76
CA ALA A 90 -11.92 0.22 -5.97
C ALA A 90 -12.51 1.61 -5.70
N GLY A 91 -13.65 1.65 -5.01
CA GLY A 91 -14.30 2.92 -4.72
C GLY A 91 -13.54 3.77 -3.70
N THR A 92 -12.86 3.12 -2.74
CA THR A 92 -12.06 3.78 -1.69
C THR A 92 -10.76 4.35 -2.25
N MET A 93 -10.04 3.61 -3.10
CA MET A 93 -8.83 4.13 -3.71
C MET A 93 -9.12 5.21 -4.75
N THR A 94 -10.25 5.11 -5.46
CA THR A 94 -10.75 6.25 -6.26
C THR A 94 -10.92 7.50 -5.41
N ALA A 95 -11.50 7.39 -4.20
CA ALA A 95 -11.65 8.54 -3.30
C ALA A 95 -10.29 9.13 -2.89
N LEU A 96 -9.32 8.28 -2.55
CA LEU A 96 -7.98 8.68 -2.10
C LEU A 96 -7.16 9.37 -3.20
N VAL A 97 -7.30 8.95 -4.46
CA VAL A 97 -6.43 9.43 -5.55
C VAL A 97 -7.11 10.40 -6.51
N THR A 98 -8.43 10.59 -6.46
CA THR A 98 -9.16 11.56 -7.29
C THR A 98 -9.83 12.67 -6.49
N GLY A 99 -9.99 12.49 -5.17
CA GLY A 99 -10.77 13.42 -4.35
C GLY A 99 -12.28 13.28 -4.50
N HIS A 100 -12.76 12.23 -5.18
CA HIS A 100 -14.19 11.97 -5.36
C HIS A 100 -14.57 10.56 -4.93
N ARG A 101 -15.61 10.44 -4.10
CA ARG A 101 -16.22 9.13 -3.82
C ARG A 101 -16.92 8.61 -5.09
N THR A 102 -16.79 7.32 -5.33
CA THR A 102 -17.52 6.62 -6.40
C THR A 102 -18.23 5.37 -5.86
N ARG A 103 -18.79 4.57 -6.77
CA ARG A 103 -19.50 3.31 -6.50
C ARG A 103 -18.53 2.17 -6.23
N ALA A 104 -19.02 1.17 -5.50
CA ALA A 104 -18.25 -0.04 -5.28
C ALA A 104 -17.91 -0.76 -6.61
N GLY A 105 -16.65 -1.17 -6.76
CA GLY A 105 -16.12 -1.87 -7.92
C GLY A 105 -15.76 -0.98 -9.11
N VAL A 106 -15.83 0.35 -8.98
CA VAL A 106 -15.51 1.32 -10.04
C VAL A 106 -14.18 2.01 -9.74
N LEU A 107 -13.31 2.15 -10.74
CA LEU A 107 -11.98 2.75 -10.64
C LEU A 107 -11.94 4.11 -11.37
N SER A 108 -11.64 5.18 -10.64
CA SER A 108 -11.34 6.53 -11.16
C SER A 108 -12.37 7.06 -12.16
N VAL A 109 -13.63 6.76 -11.89
CA VAL A 109 -14.81 7.20 -12.66
C VAL A 109 -15.85 7.71 -11.68
N GLY A 110 -16.57 8.77 -12.06
CA GLY A 110 -17.61 9.39 -11.26
C GLY A 110 -18.78 8.46 -10.92
N PRO A 111 -19.54 8.77 -9.86
CA PRO A 111 -20.63 7.93 -9.35
C PRO A 111 -21.83 7.81 -10.32
N GLU A 112 -21.84 8.58 -11.41
CA GLU A 112 -22.83 8.52 -12.48
C GLU A 112 -22.79 7.18 -13.24
N ALA A 113 -21.60 6.61 -13.44
CA ALA A 113 -21.45 5.34 -14.12
C ALA A 113 -21.73 4.17 -13.17
N ALA A 114 -22.74 3.35 -13.48
CA ALA A 114 -22.96 2.11 -12.76
C ALA A 114 -21.80 1.13 -13.01
N ARG A 115 -21.57 0.21 -12.07
CA ARG A 115 -20.56 -0.85 -12.25
C ARG A 115 -20.85 -1.64 -13.53
N GLY A 116 -19.83 -1.78 -14.37
CA GLY A 116 -19.90 -2.43 -15.69
C GLY A 116 -20.45 -1.57 -16.83
N ASP A 117 -20.90 -0.33 -16.58
CA ASP A 117 -21.36 0.57 -17.64
C ASP A 117 -20.17 1.28 -18.32
N CYS A 118 -19.68 0.66 -19.40
CA CYS A 118 -18.58 1.19 -20.20
C CYS A 118 -18.89 2.52 -20.89
N THR A 119 -20.14 2.75 -21.33
CA THR A 119 -20.44 3.95 -22.11
C THR A 119 -20.50 5.19 -21.22
N THR A 120 -21.14 5.06 -20.06
CA THR A 120 -21.24 6.16 -19.10
C THR A 120 -19.89 6.44 -18.43
N SER A 121 -19.07 5.41 -18.20
CA SER A 121 -17.76 5.61 -17.57
C SER A 121 -16.82 6.49 -18.38
N LYS A 122 -16.78 6.31 -19.72
CA LYS A 122 -16.00 7.16 -20.63
C LYS A 122 -16.44 8.63 -20.67
N GLN A 123 -17.59 8.96 -20.10
CA GLN A 123 -18.08 10.34 -20.00
C GLN A 123 -17.77 10.98 -18.64
N HIS A 124 -17.33 10.20 -17.66
CA HIS A 124 -17.16 10.59 -16.26
C HIS A 124 -15.82 10.11 -15.68
N GLU A 125 -14.77 10.01 -16.50
CA GLU A 125 -13.42 9.70 -16.02
C GLU A 125 -12.93 10.83 -15.10
N LEU A 126 -12.31 10.46 -13.98
CA LEU A 126 -11.80 11.38 -12.97
C LEU A 126 -10.27 11.34 -13.00
N VAL A 127 -9.64 12.48 -13.24
CA VAL A 127 -8.17 12.59 -13.26
C VAL A 127 -7.60 12.23 -11.89
N THR A 128 -6.63 11.32 -11.86
CA THR A 128 -5.96 10.90 -10.64
C THR A 128 -4.82 11.85 -10.28
N LEU A 129 -4.39 11.81 -9.01
CA LEU A 129 -3.24 12.59 -8.55
C LEU A 129 -1.95 12.18 -9.27
N LEU A 130 -1.82 10.89 -9.61
CA LEU A 130 -0.69 10.38 -10.37
C LEU A 130 -0.69 10.95 -11.80
N GLU A 131 -1.83 10.95 -12.48
CA GLU A 131 -1.97 11.53 -13.82
C GLU A 131 -1.71 13.04 -13.84
N GLU A 132 -2.17 13.77 -12.81
CA GLU A 132 -1.89 15.20 -12.66
C GLU A 132 -0.40 15.47 -12.39
N ALA A 133 0.26 14.62 -11.58
CA ALA A 133 1.69 14.71 -11.28
C ALA A 133 2.55 14.45 -12.53
N GLU A 134 2.27 13.38 -13.27
CA GLU A 134 2.93 13.03 -14.55
C GLU A 134 2.81 14.15 -15.58
N GLN A 135 1.61 14.73 -15.75
CA GLN A 135 1.41 15.87 -16.67
C GLN A 135 2.23 17.11 -16.31
N ARG A 136 2.59 17.26 -15.02
CA ARG A 136 3.37 18.38 -14.51
C ARG A 136 4.86 18.08 -14.43
N GLY A 137 5.29 16.90 -14.89
CA GLY A 137 6.70 16.49 -14.90
C GLY A 137 7.24 16.06 -13.54
N TYR A 138 6.37 15.76 -12.57
CA TYR A 138 6.76 15.07 -11.35
C TYR A 138 7.02 13.61 -11.68
N ARG A 139 7.94 12.98 -10.95
CA ARG A 139 8.17 11.55 -11.07
C ARG A 139 7.09 10.78 -10.33
N THR A 140 6.59 9.67 -10.89
CA THR A 140 5.53 8.89 -10.20
C THR A 140 5.79 7.41 -10.07
N GLY A 141 5.29 6.82 -8.99
CA GLY A 141 5.39 5.38 -8.81
C GLY A 141 4.22 4.74 -8.09
N VAL A 142 4.06 3.45 -8.36
CA VAL A 142 3.05 2.56 -7.80
C VAL A 142 3.76 1.28 -7.37
N VAL A 143 3.77 1.03 -6.06
CA VAL A 143 4.35 -0.16 -5.44
C VAL A 143 3.25 -0.92 -4.71
N SER A 144 3.17 -2.23 -4.90
CA SER A 144 2.12 -3.05 -4.29
C SER A 144 2.54 -4.50 -4.14
N THR A 145 2.14 -5.17 -3.04
CA THR A 145 2.23 -6.63 -2.93
C THR A 145 1.05 -7.37 -3.60
N ALA A 146 0.06 -6.67 -4.14
CA ALA A 146 -0.99 -7.23 -4.97
C ALA A 146 -0.56 -7.28 -6.45
N ARG A 147 -1.47 -7.74 -7.33
CA ARG A 147 -1.29 -7.52 -8.76
C ARG A 147 -1.30 -6.03 -9.01
N ILE A 148 -0.43 -5.51 -9.87
CA ILE A 148 -0.47 -4.08 -10.20
C ILE A 148 -1.77 -3.66 -10.92
N THR A 149 -2.50 -4.64 -11.46
CA THR A 149 -3.83 -4.47 -12.06
C THR A 149 -4.98 -4.65 -11.06
N HIS A 150 -4.68 -4.97 -9.79
CA HIS A 150 -5.67 -5.01 -8.71
C HIS A 150 -6.21 -3.60 -8.43
N ALA A 151 -7.35 -3.51 -7.74
CA ALA A 151 -8.10 -2.26 -7.62
C ALA A 151 -7.28 -1.09 -7.05
N THR A 152 -6.56 -1.32 -5.97
CA THR A 152 -5.78 -0.28 -5.28
C THR A 152 -4.70 0.36 -6.15
N PRO A 153 -3.78 -0.41 -6.77
CA PRO A 153 -2.79 0.17 -7.67
C PRO A 153 -3.45 0.65 -8.97
N ALA A 154 -4.43 -0.07 -9.51
CA ALA A 154 -5.11 0.31 -10.75
C ALA A 154 -5.84 1.65 -10.66
N ALA A 155 -6.46 1.98 -9.52
CA ALA A 155 -7.14 3.27 -9.34
C ALA A 155 -6.19 4.46 -9.54
N THR A 156 -4.87 4.27 -9.39
CA THR A 156 -3.91 5.36 -9.60
C THR A 156 -3.74 5.75 -11.08
N TYR A 157 -4.01 4.83 -12.03
CA TYR A 157 -3.70 5.04 -13.45
C TYR A 157 -4.81 4.61 -14.43
N ALA A 158 -5.85 3.92 -13.96
CA ALA A 158 -6.88 3.33 -14.82
C ALA A 158 -8.27 3.88 -14.50
N HIS A 159 -9.04 4.11 -15.56
CA HIS A 159 -10.46 4.41 -15.50
C HIS A 159 -11.24 3.19 -15.98
N SER A 160 -11.93 2.52 -15.07
CA SER A 160 -12.68 1.30 -15.38
C SER A 160 -14.00 1.25 -14.64
N PRO A 161 -15.13 0.95 -15.33
CA PRO A 161 -16.41 0.73 -14.66
C PRO A 161 -16.45 -0.59 -13.88
N ASP A 162 -15.45 -1.47 -14.01
CA ASP A 162 -15.34 -2.67 -13.19
C ASP A 162 -13.87 -2.99 -12.89
N ARG A 163 -13.52 -3.08 -11.60
CA ARG A 163 -12.19 -3.46 -11.13
C ARG A 163 -11.71 -4.82 -11.67
N ASN A 164 -12.63 -5.71 -12.04
CA ASN A 164 -12.29 -7.03 -12.56
C ASN A 164 -11.87 -7.03 -14.04
N TRP A 165 -11.91 -5.88 -14.73
CA TRP A 165 -11.52 -5.78 -16.14
C TRP A 165 -9.99 -5.72 -16.32
N GLU A 166 -9.27 -6.58 -15.61
CA GLU A 166 -7.80 -6.65 -15.62
C GLU A 166 -7.24 -7.16 -16.96
N LEU A 167 -8.04 -7.93 -17.72
CA LEU A 167 -7.68 -8.57 -18.99
C LEU A 167 -8.70 -8.27 -20.11
N PRO A 168 -8.34 -8.45 -21.40
CA PRO A 168 -9.30 -8.32 -22.50
C PRO A 168 -10.52 -9.25 -22.35
N GLY A 169 -10.29 -10.46 -21.81
CA GLY A 169 -11.33 -11.46 -21.61
C GLY A 169 -12.37 -11.10 -20.54
N SER A 170 -12.01 -10.23 -19.59
CA SER A 170 -12.92 -9.75 -18.55
C SER A 170 -13.80 -8.58 -19.01
N VAL A 171 -13.38 -7.85 -20.06
CA VAL A 171 -14.23 -6.84 -20.69
C VAL A 171 -15.29 -7.55 -21.55
N PRO A 172 -16.59 -7.24 -21.38
CA PRO A 172 -17.65 -7.78 -22.23
C PRO A 172 -17.37 -7.49 -23.71
N GLU A 173 -17.65 -8.46 -24.58
CA GLU A 173 -17.30 -8.36 -26.01
C GLU A 173 -17.87 -7.09 -26.68
N ALA A 174 -19.09 -6.71 -26.32
CA ALA A 174 -19.76 -5.50 -26.82
C ALA A 174 -19.05 -4.19 -26.42
N ASP A 175 -18.29 -4.21 -25.32
CA ASP A 175 -17.62 -3.03 -24.76
C ASP A 175 -16.15 -2.91 -25.16
N ARG A 176 -15.53 -3.97 -25.72
CA ARG A 176 -14.09 -4.02 -26.03
C ARG A 176 -13.61 -2.99 -27.05
N SER A 177 -14.52 -2.40 -27.83
CA SER A 177 -14.18 -1.31 -28.74
C SER A 177 -14.09 0.06 -28.06
N LEU A 178 -14.64 0.18 -26.84
CA LEU A 178 -14.74 1.43 -26.09
C LEU A 178 -13.94 1.40 -24.78
N CYS A 179 -14.00 0.29 -24.04
CA CYS A 179 -13.27 0.10 -22.80
C CYS A 179 -12.07 -0.82 -22.98
N THR A 180 -10.94 -0.33 -22.50
CA THR A 180 -9.64 -1.01 -22.52
C THR A 180 -9.43 -1.72 -21.17
N ASP A 181 -8.87 -2.93 -21.19
CA ASP A 181 -8.50 -3.64 -19.96
C ASP A 181 -7.42 -2.90 -19.15
N ILE A 182 -7.45 -3.05 -17.83
CA ILE A 182 -6.60 -2.30 -16.90
C ILE A 182 -5.11 -2.50 -17.22
N ALA A 183 -4.66 -3.72 -17.53
CA ALA A 183 -3.27 -3.97 -17.88
C ALA A 183 -2.79 -3.16 -19.09
N ARG A 184 -3.66 -2.98 -20.11
CA ARG A 184 -3.38 -2.10 -21.24
C ARG A 184 -3.36 -0.64 -20.85
N GLN A 185 -4.25 -0.19 -19.96
CA GLN A 185 -4.27 1.22 -19.52
C GLN A 185 -2.95 1.64 -18.85
N LEU A 186 -2.27 0.72 -18.15
CA LEU A 186 -0.92 0.96 -17.61
C LEU A 186 0.13 1.13 -18.74
N VAL A 187 0.13 0.25 -19.73
CA VAL A 187 1.17 0.25 -20.79
C VAL A 187 0.93 1.34 -21.85
N GLU A 188 -0.33 1.67 -22.07
CA GLU A 188 -0.79 2.71 -23.01
C GLU A 188 -1.08 4.03 -22.28
N PHE A 189 -0.49 4.23 -21.10
CA PHE A 189 -0.69 5.39 -20.26
C PHE A 189 -0.33 6.69 -21.01
N ALA A 190 -1.26 7.65 -21.00
CA ALA A 190 -1.25 8.79 -21.93
C ALA A 190 -0.78 10.11 -21.31
N HIS A 191 -0.37 10.11 -20.04
CA HIS A 191 0.05 11.29 -19.29
C HIS A 191 1.57 11.30 -19.11
N GLY A 192 2.18 12.49 -19.23
CA GLY A 192 3.62 12.64 -19.09
C GLY A 192 4.42 11.81 -20.10
N ASP A 193 5.54 11.26 -19.65
CA ASP A 193 6.27 10.16 -20.31
C ASP A 193 5.92 8.78 -19.72
N GLY A 194 5.00 8.77 -18.74
CA GLY A 194 4.38 7.62 -18.13
C GLY A 194 5.05 7.20 -16.83
N VAL A 195 4.35 6.37 -16.06
CA VAL A 195 4.75 5.99 -14.70
C VAL A 195 6.21 5.52 -14.65
N ASP A 196 6.99 6.15 -13.77
CA ASP A 196 8.42 5.88 -13.64
C ASP A 196 8.71 4.55 -12.94
N VAL A 197 8.02 4.25 -11.84
CA VAL A 197 8.31 3.04 -11.06
C VAL A 197 7.02 2.28 -10.83
N VAL A 198 6.96 1.06 -11.35
CA VAL A 198 5.81 0.16 -11.18
C VAL A 198 6.32 -1.17 -10.67
N LEU A 199 6.03 -1.50 -9.42
CA LEU A 199 6.55 -2.69 -8.75
C LEU A 199 5.41 -3.46 -8.07
N GLY A 200 5.28 -4.75 -8.37
CA GLY A 200 4.34 -5.62 -7.67
C GLY A 200 4.18 -6.98 -8.32
N GLY A 201 3.02 -7.60 -8.15
CA GLY A 201 2.69 -8.85 -8.84
C GLY A 201 1.92 -8.63 -10.16
N GLY A 202 1.50 -9.72 -10.78
CA GLY A 202 0.46 -9.74 -11.81
C GLY A 202 1.00 -10.00 -13.21
N ARG A 203 2.20 -10.58 -13.32
CA ARG A 203 2.88 -10.87 -14.58
C ARG A 203 2.01 -11.60 -15.59
N ALA A 204 1.14 -12.51 -15.13
CA ALA A 204 0.24 -13.25 -16.02
C ALA A 204 -0.79 -12.35 -16.74
N MET A 205 -1.07 -11.14 -16.24
CA MET A 205 -1.96 -10.17 -16.90
C MET A 205 -1.33 -9.49 -18.12
N PHE A 206 0.00 -9.55 -18.22
CA PHE A 206 0.80 -8.90 -19.26
C PHE A 206 1.29 -9.90 -20.32
N LEU A 207 1.40 -11.18 -19.97
CA LEU A 207 1.91 -12.23 -20.85
C LEU A 207 0.81 -12.90 -21.70
N ARG A 208 1.17 -13.32 -22.91
CA ARG A 208 0.33 -14.12 -23.81
C ARG A 208 -0.06 -15.46 -23.17
N ILE A 209 -1.23 -15.98 -23.50
CA ILE A 209 -1.75 -17.24 -22.95
C ILE A 209 -0.89 -18.47 -23.27
N ASP A 210 -0.09 -18.41 -24.32
CA ASP A 210 0.84 -19.45 -24.74
C ASP A 210 2.27 -19.26 -24.20
N SER A 211 2.58 -18.11 -23.62
CA SER A 211 3.85 -17.86 -22.95
C SER A 211 3.88 -18.58 -21.60
N PRO A 212 4.84 -19.48 -21.34
CA PRO A 212 5.11 -19.94 -19.99
C PRO A 212 5.55 -18.76 -19.13
N ASP A 213 5.23 -18.83 -17.85
CA ASP A 213 5.75 -17.86 -16.90
C ASP A 213 7.28 -18.07 -16.71
N PRO A 214 8.07 -16.99 -16.62
CA PRO A 214 9.54 -17.09 -16.56
C PRO A 214 10.08 -17.74 -15.28
N GLU A 215 9.30 -17.74 -14.20
CA GLU A 215 9.69 -18.27 -12.89
C GLU A 215 9.10 -19.66 -12.65
N ASP A 216 7.81 -19.84 -12.98
CA ASP A 216 7.13 -21.15 -12.93
C ASP A 216 6.60 -21.56 -14.29
N ALA A 217 7.33 -22.41 -15.00
CA ALA A 217 6.94 -22.91 -16.32
C ALA A 217 5.62 -23.74 -16.33
N THR A 218 5.06 -24.10 -15.17
CA THR A 218 3.73 -24.72 -15.07
C THR A 218 2.60 -23.70 -15.18
N MET A 219 2.89 -22.44 -14.87
CA MET A 219 2.01 -21.29 -15.03
C MET A 219 2.20 -20.63 -16.40
N ARG A 220 1.21 -19.85 -16.81
CA ARG A 220 1.15 -19.21 -18.13
C ARG A 220 0.56 -17.82 -18.03
N GLY A 221 0.87 -17.00 -19.03
CA GLY A 221 0.14 -15.75 -19.25
C GLY A 221 -1.37 -15.99 -19.44
N ARG A 222 -2.14 -14.90 -19.38
CA ARG A 222 -3.61 -14.95 -19.46
C ARG A 222 -4.17 -14.13 -20.61
N ARG A 223 -3.33 -13.40 -21.34
CA ARG A 223 -3.77 -12.56 -22.47
C ARG A 223 -4.13 -13.39 -23.70
N ARG A 224 -5.35 -13.20 -24.21
CA ARG A 224 -5.90 -13.92 -25.37
C ARG A 224 -5.96 -13.07 -26.65
N ASP A 225 -5.46 -11.85 -26.60
CA ASP A 225 -5.37 -10.92 -27.74
C ASP A 225 -4.04 -11.03 -28.49
N GLY A 226 -3.18 -11.98 -28.11
CA GLY A 226 -1.87 -12.22 -28.75
C GLY A 226 -0.79 -11.23 -28.36
N ARG A 227 -1.05 -10.33 -27.40
CA ARG A 227 -0.11 -9.28 -26.96
C ARG A 227 0.74 -9.72 -25.79
N ASN A 228 2.01 -9.31 -25.80
CA ASN A 228 2.87 -9.35 -24.62
C ASN A 228 3.13 -7.91 -24.21
N LEU A 229 2.38 -7.44 -23.22
CA LEU A 229 2.41 -6.04 -22.81
C LEU A 229 3.74 -5.65 -22.15
N ALA A 230 4.42 -6.59 -21.48
CA ALA A 230 5.74 -6.32 -20.89
C ALA A 230 6.79 -6.10 -22.00
N GLU A 231 6.80 -6.95 -23.03
CA GLU A 231 7.67 -6.78 -24.20
C GLU A 231 7.38 -5.46 -24.94
N GLU A 232 6.09 -5.16 -25.16
CA GLU A 232 5.65 -3.91 -25.82
C GLU A 232 6.08 -2.67 -25.01
N TRP A 233 5.94 -2.70 -23.69
CA TRP A 233 6.30 -1.59 -22.82
C TRP A 233 7.80 -1.30 -22.87
N VAL A 234 8.66 -2.34 -22.79
CA VAL A 234 10.12 -2.20 -22.93
C VAL A 234 10.51 -1.70 -24.33
N ALA A 235 9.86 -2.22 -25.38
CA ALA A 235 10.17 -1.84 -26.76
C ALA A 235 9.82 -0.37 -27.08
N ALA A 236 8.97 0.27 -26.29
CA ALA A 236 8.56 1.65 -26.51
C ALA A 236 9.67 2.68 -26.18
N ALA A 237 10.63 2.35 -25.31
CA ALA A 237 11.76 3.24 -24.99
C ALA A 237 12.99 2.48 -24.47
N GLU A 238 14.19 2.84 -24.97
CA GLU A 238 15.46 2.21 -24.57
C GLU A 238 15.81 2.39 -23.07
N SER A 239 15.17 3.34 -22.39
CA SER A 239 15.33 3.59 -20.94
C SER A 239 14.51 2.65 -20.06
N ARG A 240 13.54 1.93 -20.62
CA ARG A 240 12.61 1.08 -19.86
C ARG A 240 13.22 -0.27 -19.49
N ARG A 241 12.97 -0.73 -18.26
CA ARG A 241 13.48 -2.00 -17.74
C ARG A 241 12.35 -2.85 -17.18
N PHE A 242 12.28 -4.10 -17.60
CA PHE A 242 11.36 -5.09 -17.06
C PHE A 242 12.15 -6.12 -16.25
N VAL A 243 11.70 -6.40 -15.04
CA VAL A 243 12.26 -7.42 -14.14
C VAL A 243 11.13 -8.25 -13.53
N PHE A 244 11.42 -9.47 -13.11
CA PHE A 244 10.39 -10.39 -12.60
C PHE A 244 10.82 -11.23 -11.38
N ASP A 245 12.04 -11.06 -10.89
CA ASP A 245 12.61 -11.80 -9.78
C ASP A 245 13.53 -10.89 -8.93
N GLN A 246 13.97 -11.37 -7.77
CA GLN A 246 14.91 -10.66 -6.89
C GLN A 246 16.21 -10.29 -7.60
N ALA A 247 16.77 -11.22 -8.39
CA ALA A 247 18.04 -11.00 -9.06
C ALA A 247 17.96 -9.84 -10.07
N GLY A 248 16.88 -9.76 -10.85
CA GLY A 248 16.62 -8.64 -11.75
C GLY A 248 16.38 -7.34 -10.99
N PHE A 249 15.67 -7.38 -9.86
CA PHE A 249 15.46 -6.23 -8.99
C PHE A 249 16.79 -5.64 -8.48
N ASP A 250 17.70 -6.50 -8.00
CA ASP A 250 19.02 -6.09 -7.47
C ASP A 250 19.93 -5.45 -8.54
N GLU A 251 19.67 -5.73 -9.82
CA GLU A 251 20.41 -5.17 -10.96
C GLU A 251 19.79 -3.89 -11.55
N LEU A 252 18.66 -3.41 -11.00
CA LEU A 252 17.98 -2.23 -11.52
C LEU A 252 18.87 -0.98 -11.43
N PRO A 253 18.83 -0.09 -12.44
CA PRO A 253 19.50 1.19 -12.34
C PRO A 253 18.82 2.07 -11.29
N ALA A 254 19.60 2.96 -10.66
CA ALA A 254 19.07 3.91 -9.69
C ALA A 254 18.06 4.91 -10.27
N THR A 255 18.00 5.08 -11.59
CA THR A 255 17.06 6.01 -12.25
C THR A 255 16.54 5.43 -13.56
N GLY A 256 15.30 5.79 -13.92
CA GLY A 256 14.67 5.41 -15.19
C GLY A 256 13.29 4.82 -14.96
N GLN A 257 12.64 4.40 -16.05
CA GLN A 257 11.32 3.78 -16.01
C GLN A 257 11.45 2.26 -15.80
N VAL A 258 10.79 1.73 -14.77
CA VAL A 258 10.84 0.32 -14.38
C VAL A 258 9.46 -0.30 -14.22
N LEU A 259 9.31 -1.51 -14.77
CA LEU A 259 8.18 -2.41 -14.55
C LEU A 259 8.70 -3.72 -13.91
N GLY A 260 8.54 -3.86 -12.61
CA GLY A 260 8.85 -5.08 -11.86
C GLY A 260 7.57 -5.87 -11.57
N LEU A 261 7.45 -7.08 -12.13
CA LEU A 261 6.31 -7.97 -11.91
C LEU A 261 6.78 -9.32 -11.34
N PHE A 262 6.78 -9.44 -10.03
CA PHE A 262 7.51 -10.46 -9.27
C PHE A 262 6.77 -11.80 -9.13
N ASP A 263 5.45 -11.83 -9.26
CA ASP A 263 4.66 -13.07 -9.24
C ASP A 263 3.66 -13.15 -10.42
N PRO A 264 3.26 -14.35 -10.90
CA PRO A 264 2.22 -14.47 -11.93
C PRO A 264 0.90 -13.79 -11.55
N SER A 265 0.56 -13.80 -10.26
CA SER A 265 -0.60 -13.19 -9.62
C SER A 265 -0.15 -12.20 -8.54
N HIS A 266 -0.70 -12.25 -7.33
CA HIS A 266 -0.26 -11.39 -6.24
C HIS A 266 1.08 -11.92 -5.69
N MET A 267 2.01 -11.03 -5.36
CA MET A 267 3.27 -11.38 -4.67
C MET A 267 3.00 -12.21 -3.43
N GLU A 268 3.92 -13.08 -3.02
CA GLU A 268 3.72 -13.93 -1.86
C GLU A 268 3.40 -13.15 -0.57
N PHE A 269 2.74 -13.82 0.37
CA PHE A 269 2.61 -13.25 1.72
C PHE A 269 4.01 -13.08 2.31
N GLU A 270 4.28 -12.04 3.09
CA GLU A 270 5.62 -11.84 3.66
C GLU A 270 6.09 -13.06 4.49
N ALA A 271 5.16 -13.72 5.18
CA ALA A 271 5.41 -14.96 5.90
C ALA A 271 5.87 -16.15 5.04
N ASP A 272 5.56 -16.14 3.75
CA ASP A 272 5.82 -17.22 2.79
C ASP A 272 6.89 -16.83 1.75
N ARG A 273 7.30 -15.55 1.69
CA ARG A 273 8.17 -14.97 0.65
C ARG A 273 9.52 -15.67 0.48
N GLU A 274 10.15 -16.13 1.56
CA GLU A 274 11.40 -16.90 1.48
C GLU A 274 11.27 -18.24 0.73
N GLY A 275 10.04 -18.73 0.56
CA GLY A 275 9.73 -19.96 -0.17
C GLY A 275 9.55 -19.78 -1.67
N ASP A 276 9.56 -18.54 -2.17
CA ASP A 276 9.41 -18.24 -3.58
C ASP A 276 10.66 -18.68 -4.41
N ALA A 277 10.42 -19.14 -5.63
CA ALA A 277 11.44 -19.80 -6.44
C ALA A 277 12.41 -18.82 -7.12
N GLY A 278 11.93 -17.69 -7.64
CA GLY A 278 12.75 -16.61 -8.19
C GLY A 278 13.21 -15.61 -7.13
N GLY A 279 12.59 -15.67 -5.96
CA GLY A 279 12.73 -14.68 -4.90
C GLY A 279 11.96 -13.41 -5.26
N GLU A 280 11.41 -12.76 -4.25
CA GLU A 280 10.70 -11.49 -4.41
C GLU A 280 11.29 -10.41 -3.48
N PRO A 281 11.45 -9.17 -3.96
CA PRO A 281 11.82 -8.06 -3.09
C PRO A 281 10.69 -7.80 -2.09
N SER A 282 11.06 -7.57 -0.84
CA SER A 282 10.13 -7.13 0.19
C SER A 282 9.49 -5.78 -0.16
N LEU A 283 8.35 -5.47 0.48
CA LEU A 283 7.72 -4.16 0.34
C LEU A 283 8.67 -3.02 0.75
N ALA A 284 9.52 -3.24 1.74
CA ALA A 284 10.53 -2.29 2.20
C ALA A 284 11.61 -2.06 1.13
N GLU A 285 12.11 -3.11 0.48
CA GLU A 285 13.10 -3.00 -0.61
C GLU A 285 12.50 -2.28 -1.83
N MET A 286 11.28 -2.66 -2.26
CA MET A 286 10.59 -1.98 -3.35
C MET A 286 10.35 -0.50 -3.06
N THR A 287 10.00 -0.17 -1.81
CA THR A 287 9.81 1.21 -1.37
C THR A 287 11.11 2.00 -1.38
N ALA A 288 12.20 1.44 -0.86
CA ALA A 288 13.52 2.07 -0.88
C ALA A 288 13.95 2.40 -2.32
N TYR A 289 13.85 1.42 -3.21
CA TYR A 289 14.16 1.59 -4.62
C TYR A 289 13.30 2.67 -5.27
N ALA A 290 11.99 2.65 -5.04
CA ALA A 290 11.08 3.64 -5.60
C ALA A 290 11.44 5.06 -5.13
N ILE A 291 11.77 5.27 -3.86
CA ILE A 291 12.16 6.59 -3.36
C ILE A 291 13.49 7.05 -3.96
N GLU A 292 14.49 6.17 -4.01
CA GLU A 292 15.78 6.49 -4.63
C GLU A 292 15.60 6.88 -6.10
N ASN A 293 14.81 6.11 -6.84
CA ASN A 293 14.54 6.37 -8.24
C ASN A 293 13.77 7.67 -8.41
N LEU A 294 12.62 7.84 -7.75
CA LEU A 294 11.71 8.95 -8.01
C LEU A 294 12.21 10.31 -7.51
N THR A 295 13.17 10.34 -6.58
CA THR A 295 13.69 11.61 -6.03
C THR A 295 14.24 12.50 -7.16
N SER A 296 13.57 13.64 -7.38
CA SER A 296 13.86 14.56 -8.47
C SER A 296 13.80 16.03 -8.02
N ALA A 297 14.27 16.95 -8.88
CA ALA A 297 14.18 18.39 -8.60
C ALA A 297 12.73 18.90 -8.61
N GLN A 298 11.87 18.32 -9.45
CA GLN A 298 10.45 18.70 -9.56
C GLN A 298 9.61 18.16 -8.39
N GLY A 299 10.07 17.06 -7.77
CA GLY A 299 9.32 16.31 -6.75
C GLY A 299 8.83 14.97 -7.28
N PHE A 300 8.05 14.26 -6.47
CA PHE A 300 7.48 12.97 -6.83
C PHE A 300 6.18 12.65 -6.11
N PHE A 301 5.38 11.77 -6.71
CA PHE A 301 4.21 11.16 -6.07
C PHE A 301 4.36 9.64 -6.08
N LEU A 302 4.31 9.02 -4.92
CA LEU A 302 4.47 7.57 -4.76
C LEU A 302 3.28 7.00 -4.00
N VAL A 303 2.68 5.93 -4.52
CA VAL A 303 1.71 5.09 -3.80
C VAL A 303 2.36 3.77 -3.45
N VAL A 304 2.28 3.37 -2.19
CA VAL A 304 2.79 2.09 -1.68
C VAL A 304 1.68 1.31 -0.98
N GLU A 305 1.44 0.08 -1.40
CA GLU A 305 0.34 -0.73 -0.90
C GLU A 305 0.83 -2.03 -0.23
N GLY A 306 0.38 -2.24 1.01
CA GLY A 306 0.41 -3.54 1.69
C GLY A 306 -0.81 -4.39 1.31
N GLY A 307 -0.95 -4.77 0.04
CA GLY A 307 -2.19 -5.34 -0.50
C GLY A 307 -2.51 -6.76 -0.04
N ARG A 308 -1.53 -7.49 0.49
CA ARG A 308 -1.72 -8.86 1.01
C ARG A 308 -2.36 -8.91 2.42
N ILE A 309 -2.44 -7.79 3.14
CA ILE A 309 -3.12 -7.68 4.43
C ILE A 309 -4.61 -8.08 4.27
N ASP A 310 -5.31 -7.45 3.33
CA ASP A 310 -6.71 -7.75 2.97
C ASP A 310 -6.91 -9.21 2.57
N HIS A 311 -6.09 -9.73 1.65
CA HIS A 311 -6.22 -11.10 1.18
C HIS A 311 -6.08 -12.13 2.31
N ALA A 312 -5.20 -11.87 3.27
CA ALA A 312 -5.03 -12.73 4.43
C ALA A 312 -6.24 -12.65 5.38
N HIS A 313 -6.82 -11.46 5.58
CA HIS A 313 -8.08 -11.31 6.32
C HIS A 313 -9.24 -12.04 5.64
N HIS A 314 -9.41 -11.88 4.32
CA HIS A 314 -10.37 -12.63 3.52
C HIS A 314 -10.22 -14.15 3.69
N ALA A 315 -8.98 -14.65 3.77
CA ALA A 315 -8.70 -16.07 4.03
C ALA A 315 -8.99 -16.52 5.48
N GLY A 316 -9.35 -15.58 6.37
CA GLY A 316 -9.51 -15.80 7.81
C GLY A 316 -8.20 -16.13 8.51
N ASN A 317 -7.06 -15.65 7.99
CA ASN A 317 -5.72 -15.94 8.48
C ASN A 317 -5.07 -14.68 9.05
N ALA A 318 -5.24 -14.46 10.35
CA ALA A 318 -4.65 -13.33 11.05
C ALA A 318 -3.12 -13.41 11.13
N TYR A 319 -2.50 -14.60 11.15
CA TYR A 319 -1.03 -14.68 11.20
C TYR A 319 -0.42 -13.94 10.00
N ARG A 320 -0.87 -14.29 8.79
CA ARG A 320 -0.37 -13.66 7.56
C ARG A 320 -0.75 -12.18 7.47
N ALA A 321 -1.99 -11.85 7.80
CA ALA A 321 -2.45 -10.45 7.77
C ALA A 321 -1.61 -9.54 8.68
N LEU A 322 -1.27 -10.01 9.88
CA LEU A 322 -0.45 -9.25 10.81
C LEU A 322 1.02 -9.20 10.40
N VAL A 323 1.58 -10.28 9.81
CA VAL A 323 2.95 -10.27 9.30
C VAL A 323 3.09 -9.31 8.11
N ASP A 324 2.13 -9.29 7.17
CA ASP A 324 2.13 -8.30 6.09
C ASP A 324 1.95 -6.85 6.61
N ALA A 325 1.13 -6.65 7.66
CA ALA A 325 0.98 -5.33 8.28
C ALA A 325 2.28 -4.84 8.96
N ILE A 326 3.09 -5.76 9.50
CA ILE A 326 4.42 -5.46 10.02
C ILE A 326 5.37 -5.09 8.88
N ALA A 327 5.39 -5.87 7.80
CA ALA A 327 6.20 -5.57 6.60
C ALA A 327 5.84 -4.20 5.98
N PHE A 328 4.55 -3.86 5.99
CA PHE A 328 4.06 -2.54 5.60
C PHE A 328 4.56 -1.43 6.55
N SER A 329 4.55 -1.65 7.86
CA SER A 329 5.15 -0.72 8.83
C SER A 329 6.66 -0.54 8.59
N GLU A 330 7.38 -1.60 8.23
CA GLU A 330 8.81 -1.52 7.90
C GLU A 330 9.06 -0.69 6.62
N ALA A 331 8.21 -0.83 5.60
CA ALA A 331 8.27 0.01 4.41
C ALA A 331 8.02 1.50 4.72
N VAL A 332 7.09 1.80 5.64
CA VAL A 332 6.88 3.17 6.13
C VAL A 332 8.11 3.70 6.87
N ALA A 333 8.75 2.88 7.72
CA ALA A 333 9.98 3.28 8.41
C ALA A 333 11.09 3.62 7.41
N VAL A 334 11.31 2.77 6.40
CA VAL A 334 12.27 3.03 5.31
C VAL A 334 11.97 4.36 4.63
N ALA A 335 10.72 4.64 4.28
CA ALA A 335 10.39 5.91 3.63
C ALA A 335 10.62 7.13 4.52
N ALA A 336 10.28 7.03 5.81
CA ALA A 336 10.53 8.10 6.77
C ALA A 336 12.04 8.36 6.99
N GLU A 337 12.88 7.33 6.87
CA GLU A 337 14.34 7.44 6.97
C GLU A 337 14.98 8.00 5.68
N MET A 338 14.43 7.67 4.52
CA MET A 338 14.99 8.04 3.22
C MET A 338 14.54 9.41 2.69
N THR A 339 13.59 10.07 3.35
CA THR A 339 13.03 11.34 2.89
C THR A 339 13.24 12.48 3.89
N ASP A 340 13.35 13.72 3.41
CA ASP A 340 13.43 14.90 4.29
C ASP A 340 12.03 15.26 4.80
N PRO A 341 11.77 15.25 6.12
CA PRO A 341 10.46 15.58 6.66
C PRO A 341 10.05 17.05 6.45
N ASN A 342 10.94 17.92 5.98
CA ASN A 342 10.60 19.29 5.59
C ASN A 342 10.16 19.40 4.11
N GLU A 343 10.40 18.36 3.31
CA GLU A 343 10.16 18.35 1.87
C GLU A 343 9.16 17.25 1.45
N THR A 344 8.96 16.21 2.27
CA THR A 344 8.08 15.08 1.93
C THR A 344 6.93 14.94 2.91
N LEU A 345 5.69 14.96 2.40
CA LEU A 345 4.52 14.52 3.13
C LEU A 345 4.41 12.99 3.01
N ILE A 346 4.27 12.31 4.14
CA ILE A 346 3.92 10.88 4.19
C ILE A 346 2.55 10.77 4.84
N VAL A 347 1.61 10.15 4.13
CA VAL A 347 0.28 9.78 4.64
C VAL A 347 0.20 8.26 4.67
N VAL A 348 -0.19 7.70 5.82
CA VAL A 348 -0.45 6.26 5.99
C VAL A 348 -1.91 6.08 6.35
N THR A 349 -2.64 5.28 5.60
CA THR A 349 -4.06 4.98 5.86
C THR A 349 -4.37 3.54 5.48
N ALA A 350 -5.59 3.12 5.76
CA ALA A 350 -6.22 2.02 5.04
C ALA A 350 -7.29 2.56 4.08
N ASP A 351 -7.73 1.71 3.17
CA ASP A 351 -8.82 1.97 2.27
C ASP A 351 -10.18 1.54 2.90
N HIS A 352 -10.19 0.43 3.64
CA HIS A 352 -11.27 -0.05 4.52
C HIS A 352 -10.71 -0.93 5.65
N SER A 353 -11.60 -1.51 6.47
CA SER A 353 -11.25 -2.43 7.56
C SER A 353 -11.68 -3.87 7.24
N HIS A 354 -11.51 -4.78 8.20
CA HIS A 354 -12.06 -6.13 8.23
C HIS A 354 -12.78 -6.41 9.55
N THR A 355 -13.54 -7.49 9.58
CA THR A 355 -14.29 -7.91 10.77
C THR A 355 -13.42 -8.58 11.84
N LEU A 356 -12.10 -8.34 11.82
CA LEU A 356 -11.17 -8.80 12.85
C LEU A 356 -11.54 -8.17 14.20
N THR A 357 -11.69 -9.03 15.20
CA THR A 357 -11.97 -8.66 16.58
C THR A 357 -10.86 -9.12 17.51
N ILE A 358 -10.63 -8.33 18.56
CA ILE A 358 -9.73 -8.67 19.67
C ILE A 358 -10.61 -8.87 20.90
N ALA A 359 -10.77 -10.12 21.33
CA ALA A 359 -11.72 -10.53 22.36
C ALA A 359 -11.04 -11.04 23.64
N GLY A 360 -11.84 -11.16 24.70
CA GLY A 360 -11.42 -11.70 25.99
C GLY A 360 -10.84 -10.66 26.96
N TYR A 361 -10.29 -11.16 28.06
CA TYR A 361 -9.64 -10.37 29.11
C TYR A 361 -8.23 -10.91 29.37
N SER A 362 -7.47 -11.03 28.28
CA SER A 362 -6.15 -11.65 28.31
C SER A 362 -5.16 -10.87 29.19
N ALA A 363 -4.24 -11.58 29.82
CA ALA A 363 -3.12 -10.96 30.52
C ALA A 363 -2.27 -10.11 29.56
N ARG A 364 -1.66 -9.05 30.09
CA ARG A 364 -0.67 -8.27 29.33
C ARG A 364 0.51 -9.17 28.94
N GLY A 365 0.95 -9.12 27.69
CA GLY A 365 1.96 -10.02 27.14
C GLY A 365 1.41 -11.36 26.66
N ASN A 366 0.09 -11.56 26.65
CA ASN A 366 -0.51 -12.76 26.07
C ASN A 366 -0.25 -12.83 24.56
N PRO A 367 0.18 -13.97 24.00
CA PRO A 367 0.37 -14.10 22.55
C PRO A 367 -0.88 -13.68 21.79
N ILE A 368 -0.77 -12.66 20.93
CA ILE A 368 -1.95 -12.08 20.27
C ILE A 368 -2.68 -13.08 19.38
N LEU A 369 -1.93 -13.99 18.75
CA LEU A 369 -2.46 -15.08 17.93
C LEU A 369 -2.97 -16.28 18.76
N GLY A 370 -2.71 -16.28 20.07
CA GLY A 370 -3.01 -17.37 20.98
C GLY A 370 -4.46 -17.43 21.47
N PHE A 371 -4.71 -18.39 22.36
CA PHE A 371 -5.91 -18.38 23.19
C PHE A 371 -5.99 -17.09 24.02
N ALA A 372 -7.20 -16.63 24.29
CA ALA A 372 -7.40 -15.63 25.32
C ALA A 372 -7.09 -16.28 26.67
N ALA A 373 -6.09 -15.80 27.42
CA ALA A 373 -5.65 -16.43 28.67
C ALA A 373 -5.58 -15.43 29.83
N GLY A 374 -6.07 -15.85 31.00
CA GLY A 374 -6.09 -15.02 32.21
C GLY A 374 -4.71 -14.74 32.79
N MET A 375 -4.66 -14.00 33.90
CA MET A 375 -3.41 -13.64 34.60
C MET A 375 -2.64 -14.85 35.15
N ASP A 376 -3.29 -16.00 35.28
CA ASP A 376 -2.72 -17.28 35.66
C ASP A 376 -2.17 -18.07 34.45
N GLY A 377 -2.29 -17.53 33.22
CA GLY A 377 -1.90 -18.18 31.98
C GLY A 377 -2.85 -19.27 31.52
N ILE A 378 -4.00 -19.44 32.18
CA ILE A 378 -4.99 -20.46 31.82
C ILE A 378 -5.91 -19.91 30.72
N PRO A 379 -6.12 -20.64 29.61
CA PRO A 379 -7.07 -20.26 28.57
C PRO A 379 -8.48 -20.02 29.15
N LEU A 380 -9.06 -18.89 28.80
CA LEU A 380 -10.44 -18.55 29.08
C LEU A 380 -11.36 -19.40 28.20
N THR A 381 -12.52 -19.77 28.75
CA THR A 381 -13.50 -20.62 28.07
C THR A 381 -14.83 -19.90 27.88
N ASP A 382 -15.58 -20.32 26.86
CA ASP A 382 -16.96 -19.91 26.66
C ASP A 382 -17.92 -20.62 27.63
N THR A 383 -19.23 -20.37 27.49
CA THR A 383 -20.27 -20.99 28.35
C THR A 383 -20.40 -22.50 28.18
N ALA A 384 -19.82 -23.08 27.12
CA ALA A 384 -19.75 -24.52 26.88
C ALA A 384 -18.45 -25.14 27.41
N GLY A 385 -17.55 -24.35 28.01
CA GLY A 385 -16.25 -24.80 28.51
C GLY A 385 -15.19 -24.95 27.43
N VAL A 386 -15.40 -24.36 26.24
CA VAL A 386 -14.47 -24.43 25.10
C VAL A 386 -13.55 -23.22 25.11
N ALA A 387 -12.24 -23.43 24.98
CA ALA A 387 -11.27 -22.35 24.91
C ALA A 387 -11.43 -21.56 23.59
N TYR A 388 -11.28 -20.24 23.65
CA TYR A 388 -11.40 -19.37 22.47
C TYR A 388 -10.16 -18.50 22.26
N THR A 389 -9.90 -18.14 21.01
CA THR A 389 -8.75 -17.34 20.60
C THR A 389 -8.96 -15.86 20.92
N THR A 390 -7.86 -15.14 21.17
CA THR A 390 -7.89 -13.68 21.35
C THR A 390 -8.40 -13.01 20.08
N LEU A 391 -7.95 -13.48 18.91
CA LEU A 391 -8.42 -13.01 17.62
C LEU A 391 -9.54 -13.88 17.06
N GLY A 392 -10.54 -13.25 16.45
CA GLY A 392 -11.64 -13.90 15.74
C GLY A 392 -12.24 -12.97 14.70
N TYR A 393 -13.06 -13.53 13.80
CA TYR A 393 -13.76 -12.76 12.77
C TYR A 393 -15.29 -12.83 12.95
N ALA A 394 -16.00 -11.81 12.48
CA ALA A 394 -17.47 -11.87 12.46
C ALA A 394 -17.97 -12.90 11.43
N ASN A 395 -17.31 -13.03 10.29
CA ASN A 395 -17.65 -14.01 9.26
C ASN A 395 -16.39 -14.57 8.59
N GLY A 396 -16.54 -15.53 7.67
CA GLY A 396 -15.43 -16.05 6.88
C GLY A 396 -15.23 -17.57 6.95
N PRO A 397 -14.12 -18.07 6.36
CA PRO A 397 -13.91 -19.50 6.12
C PRO A 397 -13.49 -20.28 7.37
N GLY A 398 -13.28 -19.61 8.50
CA GLY A 398 -13.05 -20.22 9.80
C GLY A 398 -14.31 -20.70 10.52
N ALA A 399 -15.51 -20.31 10.05
CA ALA A 399 -16.76 -20.71 10.70
C ALA A 399 -17.12 -22.17 10.41
N GLY A 400 -17.76 -22.82 11.38
CA GLY A 400 -18.24 -24.21 11.23
C GLY A 400 -17.13 -25.25 11.08
N ARG A 401 -15.85 -24.86 11.18
CA ARG A 401 -14.75 -25.80 11.25
C ARG A 401 -14.78 -26.49 12.61
N PRO A 402 -14.65 -27.83 12.66
CA PRO A 402 -14.37 -28.49 13.92
C PRO A 402 -13.11 -27.87 14.54
N GLU A 403 -13.03 -27.88 15.87
CA GLU A 403 -11.88 -27.38 16.62
C GLU A 403 -10.59 -27.91 15.96
N ALA A 404 -9.83 -27.00 15.35
CA ALA A 404 -8.77 -27.39 14.43
C ALA A 404 -7.63 -28.12 15.15
N GLU A 405 -7.05 -29.12 14.49
CA GLU A 405 -5.86 -29.88 14.92
C GLU A 405 -4.60 -29.01 15.06
N LEU A 406 -4.62 -27.77 14.56
CA LEU A 406 -3.53 -26.82 14.62
C LEU A 406 -3.63 -25.92 15.86
N ALA A 407 -2.48 -25.63 16.46
CA ALA A 407 -2.40 -24.62 17.52
C ALA A 407 -2.83 -23.24 16.97
N PRO A 408 -3.47 -22.36 17.78
CA PRO A 408 -3.86 -21.02 17.33
C PRO A 408 -2.71 -20.16 16.79
N THR A 409 -1.49 -20.43 17.24
CA THR A 409 -0.25 -19.75 16.82
C THR A 409 0.36 -20.35 15.54
N ASP A 410 -0.22 -21.41 14.97
CA ASP A 410 0.24 -21.98 13.70
C ASP A 410 -0.02 -21.00 12.55
N PRO A 411 0.93 -20.75 11.65
CA PRO A 411 0.75 -19.84 10.51
C PRO A 411 -0.44 -20.16 9.61
N ASN A 412 -0.88 -21.43 9.58
CA ASN A 412 -2.01 -21.89 8.77
C ASN A 412 -3.32 -21.96 9.55
N TYR A 413 -3.32 -21.60 10.83
CA TYR A 413 -4.53 -21.52 11.63
C TYR A 413 -5.47 -20.44 11.08
N ARG A 414 -6.73 -20.83 10.82
CA ARG A 414 -7.79 -19.89 10.46
C ARG A 414 -8.61 -19.58 11.70
N GLN A 415 -8.64 -18.31 12.11
CA GLN A 415 -9.35 -17.90 13.31
C GLN A 415 -10.84 -18.23 13.20
N ARG A 416 -11.46 -18.51 14.34
CA ARG A 416 -12.90 -18.80 14.38
C ARG A 416 -13.69 -17.61 13.84
N ALA A 417 -14.73 -17.92 13.10
CA ALA A 417 -15.68 -16.96 12.60
C ALA A 417 -17.12 -17.35 12.97
N THR A 418 -18.00 -16.37 13.12
CA THR A 418 -19.39 -16.65 13.54
C THR A 418 -20.30 -17.03 12.38
N HIS A 419 -20.13 -16.41 11.21
CA HIS A 419 -20.93 -16.70 10.01
C HIS A 419 -20.06 -17.34 8.90
N PRO A 420 -20.46 -18.50 8.34
CA PRO A 420 -19.69 -19.18 7.30
C PRO A 420 -19.75 -18.43 5.97
N MET A 421 -18.58 -18.08 5.44
CA MET A 421 -18.39 -17.47 4.13
C MET A 421 -17.15 -18.05 3.45
N LEU A 422 -17.09 -18.00 2.12
CA LEU A 422 -15.92 -18.48 1.36
C LEU A 422 -14.70 -17.58 1.58
N ALA A 423 -14.96 -16.28 1.68
CA ALA A 423 -14.03 -15.25 2.12
C ALA A 423 -14.71 -14.47 3.24
N GLU A 424 -13.94 -14.06 4.23
CA GLU A 424 -14.35 -13.04 5.19
C GLU A 424 -14.66 -11.72 4.46
N THR A 425 -15.48 -10.82 5.02
CA THR A 425 -15.84 -9.55 4.38
C THR A 425 -15.07 -8.38 4.95
N HIS A 426 -14.88 -7.32 4.17
CA HIS A 426 -14.49 -6.03 4.73
C HIS A 426 -15.45 -5.57 5.85
N ALA A 427 -14.99 -4.60 6.64
CA ALA A 427 -15.79 -3.89 7.62
C ALA A 427 -15.85 -2.39 7.32
N GLY A 428 -16.97 -1.77 7.69
CA GLY A 428 -17.34 -0.40 7.27
C GLY A 428 -17.16 0.66 8.35
N GLU A 429 -16.45 0.37 9.43
CA GLU A 429 -16.05 1.39 10.40
C GLU A 429 -14.93 2.28 9.85
N ASP A 430 -14.73 3.41 10.52
CA ASP A 430 -13.66 4.34 10.17
C ASP A 430 -12.27 3.72 10.37
N VAL A 431 -11.36 4.03 9.46
CA VAL A 431 -9.96 3.58 9.51
C VAL A 431 -9.03 4.72 9.94
N PRO A 432 -7.87 4.43 10.55
CA PRO A 432 -6.95 5.49 10.95
C PRO A 432 -6.16 6.03 9.75
N ALA A 433 -5.90 7.34 9.75
CA ALA A 433 -4.90 7.97 8.89
C ALA A 433 -3.84 8.68 9.74
N TYR A 434 -2.57 8.39 9.49
CA TYR A 434 -1.40 8.98 10.16
C TYR A 434 -0.63 9.84 9.16
N ALA A 435 -0.10 10.99 9.60
CA ALA A 435 0.66 11.84 8.69
C ALA A 435 1.84 12.57 9.36
N THR A 436 2.90 12.77 8.58
CA THR A 436 4.07 13.58 8.93
C THR A 436 4.55 14.39 7.72
N GLY A 437 5.30 15.46 7.97
CA GLY A 437 5.85 16.33 6.94
C GLY A 437 4.96 17.54 6.58
N PRO A 438 5.23 18.24 5.47
CA PRO A 438 4.50 19.45 5.11
C PRO A 438 2.99 19.19 4.94
N GLY A 439 2.14 20.06 5.50
CA GLY A 439 0.68 19.94 5.39
C GLY A 439 0.04 18.79 6.18
N SER A 440 0.83 17.99 6.91
CA SER A 440 0.31 16.85 7.69
C SER A 440 -0.63 17.26 8.83
N ASP A 441 -0.59 18.51 9.28
CA ASP A 441 -1.55 19.09 10.23
C ASP A 441 -2.99 19.17 9.68
N GLY A 442 -3.16 19.05 8.37
CA GLY A 442 -4.46 18.85 7.71
C GLY A 442 -5.09 17.48 7.96
N VAL A 443 -4.35 16.51 8.51
CA VAL A 443 -4.85 15.18 8.86
C VAL A 443 -5.21 15.14 10.34
N GLY A 444 -6.49 15.39 10.66
CA GLY A 444 -6.94 15.42 12.05
C GLY A 444 -8.44 15.23 12.23
N GLY A 445 -8.82 14.69 13.39
CA GLY A 445 -10.23 14.55 13.77
C GLY A 445 -10.93 13.40 13.05
N VAL A 446 -12.10 13.67 12.48
CA VAL A 446 -12.87 12.70 11.66
C VAL A 446 -13.04 13.30 10.27
N MET A 447 -12.57 12.59 9.26
CA MET A 447 -12.47 13.06 7.88
C MET A 447 -13.25 12.17 6.92
N ASP A 448 -13.69 12.73 5.81
CA ASP A 448 -14.09 11.93 4.65
C ASP A 448 -12.83 11.42 3.92
N GLN A 449 -12.85 10.17 3.44
CA GLN A 449 -11.68 9.55 2.80
C GLN A 449 -11.10 10.35 1.63
N HIS A 450 -11.96 10.99 0.85
CA HIS A 450 -11.54 11.83 -0.27
C HIS A 450 -10.90 13.17 0.15
N GLU A 451 -10.96 13.57 1.42
CA GLU A 451 -10.30 14.80 1.90
C GLU A 451 -8.78 14.61 1.99
N LEU A 452 -8.28 13.38 2.14
CA LEU A 452 -6.84 13.09 2.09
C LEU A 452 -6.22 13.46 0.73
N TYR A 453 -6.97 13.30 -0.37
CA TYR A 453 -6.55 13.78 -1.69
C TYR A 453 -6.24 15.28 -1.67
N ALA A 454 -7.09 16.10 -1.04
CA ALA A 454 -6.89 17.55 -0.99
C ALA A 454 -5.63 17.93 -0.22
N VAL A 455 -5.34 17.22 0.89
CA VAL A 455 -4.09 17.41 1.66
C VAL A 455 -2.88 17.10 0.77
N MET A 456 -2.87 15.93 0.14
CA MET A 456 -1.77 15.50 -0.75
C MET A 456 -1.58 16.43 -1.95
N ARG A 457 -2.67 16.78 -2.63
CA ARG A 457 -2.64 17.64 -3.82
C ARG A 457 -2.12 19.04 -3.51
N THR A 458 -2.56 19.62 -2.38
CA THR A 458 -2.07 20.93 -1.93
C THR A 458 -0.56 20.88 -1.74
N VAL A 459 -0.04 19.85 -1.06
CA VAL A 459 1.41 19.72 -0.86
C VAL A 459 2.15 19.57 -2.17
N LEU A 460 1.67 18.77 -3.13
CA LEU A 460 2.35 18.60 -4.41
C LEU A 460 2.41 19.90 -5.22
N PHE A 461 1.33 20.69 -5.25
CA PHE A 461 1.15 21.69 -6.30
C PHE A 461 1.00 23.14 -5.84
N ASP A 462 0.73 23.40 -4.55
CA ASP A 462 0.42 24.74 -4.01
C ASP A 462 1.36 25.09 -2.83
#